data_AF-A0A523VY29-F1
#
_entry.id   AF-A0A523VY29-F1
#
_cell.length_a   1.000
_cell.length_b   1.000
_cell.length_c   1.000
_cell.angle_alpha   90.00
_cell.angle_beta   90.00
_cell.angle_gamma   90.00
#
_symmetry.space_group_name_H-M   'P 1'
#
loop_
_entity.id
_entity.type
_entity.pdbx_description
1 polymer ?
#
loop_
_entity_poly.entity_id
_entity_poly.type
_entity_poly.pdbx_seq_one_letter_code
_entity_poly.pdbx_strand_id
1 'polypeptide(L)'
;MLEFSHQDTWEKGDYVSYYYIFTYPDPEDSNKLVSTHTTNSCREYFIKNYRTGITKDDVLSPKVKKAYALISYGIAGVDRFAEWNTKLQDESQKGLYILNSFEKAHRWPLTKLYPVKCVNMSMPVVFFAGPRKWTMSPYLMSIWSLCIRLGRNEWLPKKLLTLNHENLVRQLCISAKSSIKHDAREVSYTLRKWDTFMSLYSKLFAGIDRKDHWSTTHLNGHGHSTEGIRRLMDGSTAYRALYDKYLKLTKVDSCLKNK
;
A
#
# COMPACT_ATOMS: atom_id res chain seq x y z
N MET A 1 3.00 14.90 -18.86
CA MET A 1 2.40 15.11 -17.52
C MET A 1 1.19 14.19 -17.46
N LEU A 2 0.99 13.42 -16.39
CA LEU A 2 -0.18 12.52 -16.31
C LEU A 2 -1.43 13.32 -15.95
N GLU A 3 -2.55 12.96 -16.57
CA GLU A 3 -3.85 13.56 -16.33
C GLU A 3 -4.80 12.57 -15.68
N PHE A 4 -5.58 13.07 -14.70
CA PHE A 4 -6.65 12.32 -14.05
C PHE A 4 -7.96 13.08 -14.18
N SER A 5 -9.01 12.36 -14.55
CA SER A 5 -10.39 12.84 -14.55
C SER A 5 -11.20 12.00 -13.58
N HIS A 6 -11.78 12.62 -12.57
CA HIS A 6 -12.70 11.92 -11.67
C HIS A 6 -14.12 11.96 -12.26
N GLN A 7 -14.77 10.80 -12.40
CA GLN A 7 -16.09 10.73 -13.04
C GLN A 7 -17.26 10.93 -12.06
N ASP A 8 -17.02 10.81 -10.75
CA ASP A 8 -18.06 10.93 -9.72
C ASP A 8 -17.97 12.26 -8.93
N THR A 9 -18.95 12.52 -8.05
CA THR A 9 -18.89 13.62 -7.09
C THR A 9 -18.01 13.23 -5.90
N TRP A 10 -16.95 14.01 -5.63
CA TRP A 10 -16.23 13.89 -4.36
C TRP A 10 -17.17 14.25 -3.20
N GLU A 11 -17.25 13.40 -2.18
CA GLU A 11 -17.94 13.77 -0.94
C GLU A 11 -17.31 15.05 -0.38
N LYS A 12 -18.11 16.11 -0.27
CA LYS A 12 -17.75 17.38 0.36
C LYS A 12 -17.74 17.20 1.88
N GLY A 13 -16.81 16.40 2.40
CA GLY A 13 -16.57 16.27 3.83
C GLY A 13 -15.45 17.21 4.27
N ASP A 14 -15.63 17.92 5.39
CA ASP A 14 -14.69 18.92 5.93
C ASP A 14 -13.35 18.36 6.46
N TYR A 15 -13.02 17.09 6.18
CA TYR A 15 -11.85 16.42 6.75
C TYR A 15 -10.75 16.23 5.71
N VAL A 16 -9.57 16.80 5.97
CA VAL A 16 -8.31 16.50 5.25
C VAL A 16 -8.02 15.01 5.40
N SER A 17 -8.39 14.25 4.37
CA SER A 17 -8.26 12.80 4.33
C SER A 17 -7.27 12.38 3.26
N TYR A 18 -6.57 11.28 3.52
CA TYR A 18 -5.62 10.67 2.60
C TYR A 18 -6.37 9.62 1.79
N TYR A 19 -6.80 9.96 0.59
CA TYR A 19 -7.62 9.06 -0.22
C TYR A 19 -6.75 8.13 -1.06
N TYR A 20 -7.11 6.86 -1.06
CA TYR A 20 -6.60 5.88 -2.01
C TYR A 20 -7.62 5.69 -3.11
N ILE A 21 -7.18 5.90 -4.34
CA ILE A 21 -8.00 5.69 -5.53
C ILE A 21 -7.33 4.62 -6.38
N PHE A 22 -8.10 3.59 -6.70
CA PHE A 22 -7.70 2.63 -7.72
C PHE A 22 -7.73 3.29 -9.07
N THR A 23 -6.58 3.32 -9.72
CA THR A 23 -6.49 3.76 -11.10
C THR A 23 -5.74 2.78 -11.95
N TYR A 24 -5.98 2.90 -13.25
CA TYR A 24 -5.32 2.15 -14.30
C TYR A 24 -5.16 3.07 -15.52
N PRO A 25 -4.13 2.86 -16.36
CA PRO A 25 -4.03 3.51 -17.65
C PRO A 25 -5.30 3.30 -18.45
N ASP A 26 -5.77 4.36 -19.10
CA ASP A 26 -6.87 4.29 -20.04
C ASP A 26 -6.46 3.39 -21.24
N PRO A 27 -7.28 2.40 -21.64
CA PRO A 27 -6.99 1.56 -22.79
C PRO A 27 -6.91 2.35 -24.12
N GLU A 28 -7.59 3.50 -24.22
CA GLU A 28 -7.63 4.33 -25.42
C GLU A 28 -6.53 5.42 -25.42
N ASP A 29 -6.06 5.83 -24.24
CA ASP A 29 -5.02 6.87 -24.10
C ASP A 29 -4.08 6.61 -22.90
N SER A 30 -2.88 6.09 -23.19
CA SER A 30 -1.89 5.77 -22.17
C SER A 30 -1.40 6.95 -21.30
N ASN A 31 -1.68 8.21 -21.69
CA ASN A 31 -1.35 9.39 -20.88
C ASN A 31 -2.42 9.72 -19.83
N LYS A 32 -3.58 9.05 -19.91
CA LYS A 32 -4.71 9.23 -18.99
C LYS A 32 -4.79 8.08 -18.01
N LEU A 33 -5.21 8.44 -16.79
CA LEU A 33 -5.56 7.49 -15.75
C LEU A 33 -7.05 7.56 -15.51
N VAL A 34 -7.70 6.40 -15.48
CA VAL A 34 -9.12 6.25 -15.20
C VAL A 34 -9.35 5.57 -13.87
N SER A 35 -10.43 5.96 -13.18
CA SER A 35 -10.95 5.28 -12.00
C SER A 35 -12.45 5.07 -12.16
N THR A 36 -12.95 3.94 -11.67
CA THR A 36 -14.39 3.62 -11.63
C THR A 36 -14.88 3.44 -10.20
N HIS A 37 -14.11 3.90 -9.21
CA HIS A 37 -14.38 3.64 -7.79
C HIS A 37 -14.35 4.93 -6.99
N THR A 38 -15.20 4.97 -5.96
CA THR A 38 -15.19 6.03 -4.98
C THR A 38 -13.88 6.06 -4.19
N THR A 39 -13.55 7.23 -3.67
CA THR A 39 -12.31 7.49 -2.94
C THR A 39 -12.37 6.85 -1.55
N ASN A 40 -11.30 6.17 -1.11
CA ASN A 40 -11.28 5.49 0.19
C ASN A 40 -10.20 6.07 1.10
N SER A 41 -10.56 6.56 2.28
CA SER A 41 -9.58 7.08 3.26
C SER A 41 -8.91 5.97 4.09
N CYS A 42 -9.48 4.77 4.09
CA CYS A 42 -9.05 3.64 4.90
C CYS A 42 -8.30 2.59 4.05
N ARG A 43 -7.14 2.14 4.55
CA ARG A 43 -6.30 1.10 3.93
C ARG A 43 -7.07 -0.21 3.73
N GLU A 44 -7.82 -0.58 4.75
CA GLU A 44 -8.62 -1.81 4.80
C GLU A 44 -9.69 -1.80 3.72
N TYR A 45 -10.35 -0.65 3.54
CA TYR A 45 -11.34 -0.47 2.47
C TYR A 45 -10.70 -0.46 1.08
N PHE A 46 -9.51 0.12 0.93
CA PHE A 46 -8.74 0.01 -0.32
C PHE A 46 -8.48 -1.47 -0.67
N ILE A 47 -7.95 -2.27 0.26
CA ILE A 47 -7.70 -3.71 0.04
C ILE A 47 -9.01 -4.47 -0.23
N LYS A 48 -10.08 -4.18 0.51
CA LYS A 48 -11.40 -4.78 0.33
C LYS A 48 -11.94 -4.51 -1.09
N ASN A 49 -11.87 -3.26 -1.55
CA ASN A 49 -12.37 -2.85 -2.86
C ASN A 49 -11.54 -3.45 -4.00
N TYR A 50 -10.22 -3.58 -3.80
CA TYR A 50 -9.38 -4.34 -4.74
C TYR A 50 -9.86 -5.77 -4.86
N ARG A 51 -10.09 -6.44 -3.72
CA ARG A 51 -10.56 -7.82 -3.68
C ARG A 51 -11.92 -7.99 -4.36
N THR A 52 -12.89 -7.11 -4.11
CA THR A 52 -14.22 -7.20 -4.77
C THR A 52 -14.12 -7.00 -6.28
N GLY A 53 -13.11 -6.27 -6.76
CA GLY A 53 -12.83 -6.10 -8.18
C GLY A 53 -12.05 -7.25 -8.83
N ILE A 54 -11.56 -8.23 -8.05
CA ILE A 54 -10.93 -9.45 -8.58
C ILE A 54 -12.00 -10.55 -8.60
N THR A 55 -12.64 -10.76 -9.75
CA THR A 55 -13.51 -11.93 -9.93
C THR A 55 -12.68 -13.17 -10.28
N LYS A 56 -13.25 -14.38 -10.08
CA LYS A 56 -12.60 -15.67 -10.36
C LYS A 56 -12.15 -15.80 -11.82
N ASP A 57 -12.80 -15.06 -12.72
CA ASP A 57 -12.60 -15.09 -14.16
C ASP A 57 -11.74 -13.89 -14.66
N ASP A 58 -11.35 -12.97 -13.78
CA ASP A 58 -10.74 -11.67 -14.13
C ASP A 58 -9.21 -11.68 -14.25
N VAL A 59 -8.60 -12.83 -14.58
CA VAL A 59 -7.13 -13.00 -14.60
C VAL A 59 -6.44 -12.02 -15.56
N LEU A 60 -7.19 -11.44 -16.51
CA LEU A 60 -6.71 -10.56 -17.56
C LEU A 60 -7.04 -9.07 -17.38
N SER A 61 -7.83 -8.65 -16.39
CA SER A 61 -8.21 -7.23 -16.29
C SER A 61 -6.99 -6.34 -15.98
N PRO A 62 -6.97 -5.09 -16.49
CA PRO A 62 -5.96 -4.10 -16.13
C PRO A 62 -5.82 -3.94 -14.60
N LYS A 63 -6.95 -4.01 -13.89
CA LYS A 63 -7.05 -3.99 -12.41
C LYS A 63 -6.19 -5.09 -11.78
N VAL A 64 -6.27 -6.31 -12.30
CA VAL A 64 -5.47 -7.46 -11.84
C VAL A 64 -4.02 -7.34 -12.29
N LYS A 65 -3.73 -6.73 -13.44
CA LYS A 65 -2.37 -6.66 -14.00
C LYS A 65 -1.50 -5.59 -13.33
N LYS A 66 -2.05 -4.42 -13.00
CA LYS A 66 -1.33 -3.31 -12.36
C LYS A 66 -2.32 -2.47 -11.55
N ALA A 67 -2.21 -2.50 -10.22
CA ALA A 67 -2.94 -1.55 -9.39
C ALA A 67 -2.05 -0.35 -9.11
N TYR A 68 -2.62 0.82 -9.28
CA TYR A 68 -1.98 2.07 -8.99
C TYR A 68 -2.76 2.81 -7.92
N ALA A 69 -2.05 3.54 -7.08
CA ALA A 69 -2.65 4.35 -6.04
C ALA A 69 -2.51 5.82 -6.45
N LEU A 70 -3.63 6.46 -6.79
CA LEU A 70 -3.68 7.92 -6.68
C LEU A 70 -3.96 8.29 -5.25
N ILE A 71 -3.21 9.27 -4.78
CA ILE A 71 -3.32 9.86 -3.46
C ILE A 71 -3.64 11.33 -3.61
N SER A 72 -4.56 11.81 -2.77
CA SER A 72 -4.87 13.23 -2.67
C SER A 72 -5.16 13.65 -1.23
N TYR A 73 -4.96 14.93 -0.93
CA TYR A 73 -5.54 15.61 0.22
C TYR A 73 -6.90 16.17 -0.16
N GLY A 74 -7.90 15.87 0.68
CA GLY A 74 -9.30 16.18 0.42
C GLY A 74 -9.65 17.64 0.07
N ILE A 75 -10.82 17.74 -0.54
CA ILE A 75 -11.56 18.91 -1.06
C ILE A 75 -10.86 19.68 -2.19
N ALA A 76 -11.62 19.94 -3.26
CA ALA A 76 -11.27 20.99 -4.22
C ALA A 76 -11.41 22.36 -3.54
N GLY A 77 -10.29 23.04 -3.33
CA GLY A 77 -10.25 24.39 -2.79
C GLY A 77 -9.05 25.12 -3.36
N VAL A 78 -9.29 26.19 -4.11
CA VAL A 78 -8.24 26.91 -4.85
C VAL A 78 -7.25 27.58 -3.88
N ASP A 79 -7.75 28.10 -2.76
CA ASP A 79 -6.98 28.97 -1.86
C ASP A 79 -5.86 28.26 -1.10
N ARG A 80 -5.95 26.93 -0.94
CA ARG A 80 -4.94 26.11 -0.23
C ARG A 80 -4.20 25.13 -1.13
N PHE A 81 -4.47 25.15 -2.44
CA PHE A 81 -3.91 24.18 -3.38
C PHE A 81 -2.38 24.13 -3.31
N ALA A 82 -1.69 25.28 -3.32
CA ALA A 82 -0.23 25.33 -3.33
C ALA A 82 0.39 24.74 -2.05
N GLU A 83 -0.15 25.08 -0.89
CA GLU A 83 0.26 24.55 0.42
C GLU A 83 0.05 23.03 0.47
N TRP A 84 -1.14 22.56 0.10
CA TRP A 84 -1.49 21.14 0.13
C TRP A 84 -0.72 20.33 -0.90
N ASN A 85 -0.47 20.88 -2.09
CA ASN A 85 0.35 20.23 -3.11
C ASN A 85 1.79 20.05 -2.63
N THR A 86 2.39 21.09 -2.06
CA THR A 86 3.75 21.03 -1.50
C THR A 86 3.83 20.00 -0.38
N LYS A 87 2.87 20.04 0.56
CA LYS A 87 2.79 19.08 1.66
C LYS A 87 2.58 17.66 1.16
N LEU A 88 1.68 17.44 0.19
CA LEU A 88 1.43 16.12 -0.40
C LEU A 88 2.67 15.56 -1.09
N GLN A 89 3.44 16.40 -1.79
CA GLN A 89 4.65 15.98 -2.48
C GLN A 89 5.75 15.57 -1.49
N ASP A 90 6.03 16.38 -0.46
CA ASP A 90 6.97 16.01 0.62
C ASP A 90 6.50 14.74 1.35
N GLU A 91 5.21 14.73 1.68
CA GLU A 91 4.39 13.61 2.14
C GLU A 91 4.75 12.29 1.44
N SER A 92 4.55 12.35 0.14
CA SER A 92 4.62 11.22 -0.77
C SER A 92 6.05 10.81 -1.06
N GLN A 93 7.00 11.75 -1.06
CA GLN A 93 8.41 11.47 -1.24
C GLN A 93 8.97 10.65 -0.06
N LYS A 94 8.56 10.96 1.18
CA LYS A 94 8.91 10.15 2.37
C LYS A 94 8.33 8.74 2.27
N GLY A 95 7.05 8.61 1.90
CA GLY A 95 6.41 7.32 1.69
C GLY A 95 7.10 6.50 0.60
N LEU A 96 7.42 7.13 -0.52
CA LEU A 96 8.19 6.53 -1.63
C LEU A 96 9.56 6.05 -1.18
N TYR A 97 10.28 6.85 -0.37
CA TYR A 97 11.59 6.47 0.14
C TYR A 97 11.53 5.19 0.99
N ILE A 98 10.56 5.12 1.91
CA ILE A 98 10.34 3.93 2.75
C ILE A 98 10.07 2.71 1.88
N LEU A 99 9.17 2.86 0.91
CA LEU A 99 8.75 1.79 0.01
C LEU A 99 9.92 1.30 -0.87
N ASN A 100 10.63 2.21 -1.52
CA ASN A 100 11.78 1.90 -2.36
C ASN A 100 12.94 1.27 -1.57
N SER A 101 13.02 1.50 -0.26
CA SER A 101 13.98 0.80 0.61
C SER A 101 13.74 -0.71 0.63
N PHE A 102 12.49 -1.13 0.83
CA PHE A 102 12.11 -2.55 0.78
C PHE A 102 12.29 -3.13 -0.62
N GLU A 103 11.86 -2.42 -1.66
CA GLU A 103 12.01 -2.91 -3.03
C GLU A 103 13.49 -3.14 -3.39
N LYS A 104 14.39 -2.22 -3.02
CA LYS A 104 15.83 -2.40 -3.20
C LYS A 104 16.35 -3.61 -2.44
N ALA A 105 16.00 -3.76 -1.16
CA ALA A 105 16.43 -4.88 -0.33
C ALA A 105 16.02 -6.24 -0.92
N HIS A 106 14.84 -6.32 -1.53
CA HIS A 106 14.31 -7.55 -2.13
C HIS A 106 14.51 -7.65 -3.65
N ARG A 107 15.26 -6.71 -4.25
CA ARG A 107 15.54 -6.63 -5.70
C ARG A 107 14.28 -6.59 -6.58
N TRP A 108 13.27 -5.82 -6.15
CA TRP A 108 12.06 -5.59 -6.93
C TRP A 108 12.20 -4.33 -7.78
N PRO A 109 11.46 -4.20 -8.89
CA PRO A 109 11.38 -2.93 -9.62
C PRO A 109 10.89 -1.83 -8.68
N LEU A 110 11.49 -0.64 -8.80
CA LEU A 110 11.18 0.46 -7.91
C LEU A 110 9.84 1.11 -8.25
N THR A 111 9.07 1.43 -7.22
CA THR A 111 7.90 2.28 -7.33
C THR A 111 8.33 3.68 -7.77
N LYS A 112 7.49 4.29 -8.60
CA LYS A 112 7.67 5.65 -9.09
C LYS A 112 6.53 6.54 -8.61
N LEU A 113 6.85 7.81 -8.37
CA LEU A 113 5.90 8.85 -7.99
C LEU A 113 5.76 9.83 -9.14
N TYR A 114 4.52 10.17 -9.49
CA TYR A 114 4.22 11.13 -10.54
C TYR A 114 3.25 12.19 -9.99
N PRO A 115 3.58 13.48 -10.10
CA PRO A 115 2.59 14.53 -9.96
C PRO A 115 1.52 14.36 -11.04
N VAL A 116 0.25 14.52 -10.66
CA VAL A 116 -0.89 14.38 -11.57
C VAL A 116 -1.69 15.66 -11.59
N LYS A 117 -2.05 16.10 -12.80
CA LYS A 117 -3.00 17.20 -12.98
C LYS A 117 -4.41 16.62 -12.96
N CYS A 118 -5.24 17.08 -12.03
CA CYS A 118 -6.66 16.79 -12.04
C CYS A 118 -7.34 17.75 -13.03
N VAL A 119 -7.96 17.23 -14.08
CA VAL A 119 -8.44 18.05 -15.23
C VAL A 119 -9.71 18.81 -14.89
N ASN A 120 -10.56 18.27 -14.02
CA ASN A 120 -11.87 18.80 -13.69
C ASN A 120 -11.97 19.40 -12.28
N MET A 121 -10.89 19.40 -11.49
CA MET A 121 -10.89 19.91 -10.12
C MET A 121 -9.52 20.48 -9.71
N SER A 122 -9.51 21.58 -8.95
CA SER A 122 -8.31 22.13 -8.33
C SER A 122 -7.97 21.37 -7.04
N MET A 123 -7.39 20.18 -7.19
CA MET A 123 -7.03 19.31 -6.08
C MET A 123 -5.66 18.66 -6.32
N PRO A 124 -4.75 18.67 -5.32
CA PRO A 124 -3.43 18.08 -5.50
C PRO A 124 -3.54 16.56 -5.52
N VAL A 125 -2.99 15.94 -6.56
CA VAL A 125 -3.00 14.49 -6.70
C VAL A 125 -1.60 14.00 -7.08
N VAL A 126 -1.19 12.90 -6.48
CA VAL A 126 0.02 12.18 -6.87
C VAL A 126 -0.30 10.72 -7.17
N PHE A 127 0.46 10.14 -8.08
CA PHE A 127 0.29 8.77 -8.54
C PHE A 127 1.50 7.93 -8.16
N PHE A 128 1.24 6.86 -7.42
CA PHE A 128 2.23 5.81 -7.13
C PHE A 128 2.06 4.66 -8.12
N ALA A 129 3.11 4.44 -8.92
CA ALA A 129 3.21 3.32 -9.83
C ALA A 129 4.19 2.27 -9.30
N GLY A 130 3.66 1.30 -8.56
CA GLY A 130 4.42 0.19 -8.02
C GLY A 130 4.49 -1.03 -8.94
N PRO A 131 5.43 -1.95 -8.71
CA PRO A 131 5.43 -3.25 -9.38
C PRO A 131 4.17 -4.05 -9.05
N ARG A 132 3.69 -4.85 -10.02
CA ARG A 132 2.56 -5.77 -9.86
C ARG A 132 2.66 -6.63 -8.59
N LYS A 133 3.88 -6.93 -8.14
CA LYS A 133 4.15 -7.76 -6.97
C LYS A 133 3.43 -7.28 -5.71
N TRP A 134 3.31 -5.97 -5.47
CA TRP A 134 2.57 -5.43 -4.33
C TRP A 134 1.09 -5.80 -4.30
N THR A 135 0.51 -6.08 -5.46
CA THR A 135 -0.92 -6.38 -5.66
C THR A 135 -1.20 -7.87 -5.77
N MET A 136 -0.21 -8.70 -5.48
CA MET A 136 -0.32 -10.16 -5.61
C MET A 136 -1.02 -10.81 -4.41
N SER A 137 -1.08 -10.15 -3.25
CA SER A 137 -1.85 -10.61 -2.08
C SER A 137 -2.28 -9.43 -1.19
N PRO A 138 -3.33 -9.59 -0.36
CA PRO A 138 -3.78 -8.55 0.57
C PRO A 138 -2.68 -8.14 1.56
N TYR A 139 -1.82 -9.08 1.94
CA TYR A 139 -0.72 -8.84 2.86
C TYR A 139 0.35 -7.90 2.27
N LEU A 140 0.75 -8.11 1.01
CA LEU A 140 1.69 -7.22 0.32
C LEU A 140 1.05 -5.86 0.06
N MET A 141 -0.21 -5.83 -0.35
CA MET A 141 -0.93 -4.60 -0.62
C MET A 141 -1.10 -3.77 0.65
N SER A 142 -1.28 -4.43 1.80
CA SER A 142 -1.29 -3.82 3.12
C SER A 142 0.06 -3.20 3.51
N ILE A 143 1.19 -3.80 3.12
CA ILE A 143 2.52 -3.21 3.33
C ILE A 143 2.67 -1.99 2.42
N TRP A 144 2.39 -2.16 1.13
CA TRP A 144 2.53 -1.11 0.12
C TRP A 144 1.78 0.17 0.48
N SER A 145 0.48 0.02 0.78
CA SER A 145 -0.39 1.12 1.20
C SER A 145 0.06 1.75 2.51
N LEU A 146 0.54 0.96 3.48
CA LEU A 146 1.06 1.48 4.74
C LEU A 146 2.33 2.30 4.52
N CYS A 147 3.30 1.83 3.74
CA CYS A 147 4.52 2.59 3.40
C CYS A 147 4.19 3.96 2.80
N ILE A 148 3.26 4.00 1.85
CA ILE A 148 2.76 5.25 1.24
C ILE A 148 2.21 6.18 2.34
N ARG A 149 1.36 5.65 3.23
CA ARG A 149 0.74 6.41 4.34
C ARG A 149 1.74 6.89 5.38
N LEU A 150 2.83 6.16 5.60
CA LEU A 150 3.80 6.51 6.62
C LEU A 150 4.38 7.89 6.39
N GLY A 151 4.54 8.31 5.13
CA GLY A 151 5.09 9.62 4.78
C GLY A 151 4.48 10.81 5.52
N ARG A 152 3.16 10.79 5.78
CA ARG A 152 2.44 11.88 6.47
C ARG A 152 2.66 11.95 7.98
N ASN A 153 3.38 10.98 8.55
CA ASN A 153 3.50 10.86 10.00
C ASN A 153 4.63 11.73 10.54
N GLU A 154 4.28 12.65 11.44
CA GLU A 154 5.24 13.55 12.10
C GLU A 154 6.25 12.83 13.00
N TRP A 155 5.94 11.61 13.45
CA TRP A 155 6.85 10.82 14.27
C TRP A 155 7.99 10.18 13.45
N LEU A 156 7.98 10.30 12.12
CA LEU A 156 9.06 9.78 11.29
C LEU A 156 10.42 10.39 11.68
N PRO A 157 11.53 9.62 11.60
CA PRO A 157 12.86 10.13 11.87
C PRO A 157 13.20 11.38 11.03
N LYS A 158 13.78 12.43 11.64
CA LYS A 158 14.17 13.65 10.91
C LYS A 158 15.13 13.39 9.75
N LYS A 159 16.02 12.40 9.89
CA LYS A 159 17.00 12.01 8.85
C LYS A 159 16.53 10.84 7.99
N LEU A 160 15.22 10.58 7.90
CA LEU A 160 14.63 9.43 7.18
C LEU A 160 15.30 9.16 5.83
N LEU A 161 15.40 10.21 5.00
CA LEU A 161 15.84 10.13 3.60
C LEU A 161 17.33 9.83 3.41
N THR A 162 18.11 9.78 4.49
CA THR A 162 19.54 9.45 4.45
C THR A 162 19.85 8.07 5.03
N LEU A 163 18.84 7.36 5.54
CA LEU A 163 19.05 6.07 6.20
C LEU A 163 19.10 4.94 5.17
N ASN A 164 20.11 4.08 5.25
CA ASN A 164 20.08 2.80 4.55
C ASN A 164 18.95 1.89 5.09
N HIS A 165 18.67 0.79 4.41
CA HIS A 165 17.51 -0.07 4.70
C HIS A 165 17.45 -0.56 6.14
N GLU A 166 18.54 -1.14 6.66
CA GLU A 166 18.58 -1.67 8.03
C GLU A 166 18.36 -0.57 9.09
N ASN A 167 19.05 0.56 8.94
CA ASN A 167 18.88 1.69 9.86
C ASN A 167 17.50 2.33 9.73
N LEU A 168 16.94 2.38 8.52
CA LEU A 168 15.58 2.85 8.29
C LEU A 168 14.57 2.00 9.04
N VAL A 169 14.61 0.67 8.86
CA VAL A 169 13.71 -0.28 9.55
C VAL A 169 13.84 -0.14 11.06
N ARG A 170 15.08 -0.07 11.57
CA ARG A 170 15.36 0.12 13.00
C ARG A 170 14.77 1.43 13.53
N GLN A 171 15.04 2.55 12.87
CA GLN A 171 14.59 3.88 13.31
C GLN A 171 13.07 4.01 13.23
N LEU A 172 12.44 3.50 12.18
CA LEU A 172 10.98 3.43 12.07
C LEU A 172 10.36 2.64 13.23
N CYS A 173 10.94 1.50 13.60
CA CYS A 173 10.47 0.73 14.77
C CYS A 173 10.59 1.51 16.08
N ILE A 174 11.69 2.26 16.27
CA ILE A 174 11.92 3.05 17.48
C ILE A 174 10.90 4.19 17.56
N SER A 175 10.80 4.98 16.49
CA SER A 175 9.87 6.11 16.41
C SER A 175 8.40 5.70 16.50
N ALA A 176 8.03 4.54 15.93
CA ALA A 176 6.67 4.04 16.00
C ALA A 176 6.27 3.64 17.44
N LYS A 177 7.21 3.13 18.24
CA LYS A 177 6.94 2.76 19.65
C LYS A 177 6.62 3.98 20.53
N SER A 178 7.16 5.15 20.20
CA SER A 178 6.90 6.38 20.96
C SER A 178 5.63 7.11 20.53
N SER A 179 4.84 6.56 19.59
CA SER A 179 3.62 7.19 19.08
C SER A 179 2.38 6.34 19.37
N ILE A 180 1.29 7.01 19.75
CA ILE A 180 -0.01 6.35 19.98
C ILE A 180 -0.87 6.25 18.71
N LYS A 181 -0.42 6.84 17.59
CA LYS A 181 -1.17 6.88 16.32
C LYS A 181 -1.36 5.47 15.75
N HIS A 182 -2.48 5.24 15.06
CA HIS A 182 -2.83 3.91 14.52
C HIS A 182 -1.73 3.30 13.62
N ASP A 183 -1.19 4.08 12.68
CA ASP A 183 -0.15 3.62 11.76
C ASP A 183 1.14 3.22 12.51
N ALA A 184 1.45 3.91 13.62
CA ALA A 184 2.59 3.58 14.48
C ALA A 184 2.40 2.24 15.21
N ARG A 185 1.18 1.92 15.64
CA ARG A 185 0.86 0.60 16.20
C ARG A 185 1.11 -0.48 15.16
N GLU A 186 0.56 -0.35 13.95
CA GLU A 186 0.77 -1.31 12.86
C GLU A 186 2.25 -1.54 12.55
N VAL A 187 3.03 -0.47 12.46
CA VAL A 187 4.49 -0.54 12.23
C VAL A 187 5.21 -1.23 13.37
N SER A 188 4.95 -0.84 14.63
CA SER A 188 5.67 -1.39 15.78
C SER A 188 5.44 -2.90 15.95
N TYR A 189 4.26 -3.40 15.57
CA TYR A 189 3.94 -4.84 15.60
C TYR A 189 4.55 -5.64 14.45
N THR A 190 4.57 -5.07 13.23
CA THR A 190 4.76 -5.89 12.03
C THR A 190 6.04 -5.61 11.27
N LEU A 191 6.61 -4.40 11.35
CA LEU A 191 7.68 -3.93 10.46
C LEU A 191 8.90 -4.86 10.46
N ARG A 192 9.31 -5.35 11.64
CA ARG A 192 10.47 -6.25 11.78
C ARG A 192 10.32 -7.60 11.05
N LYS A 193 9.09 -7.99 10.73
CA LYS A 193 8.78 -9.24 10.05
C LYS A 193 8.59 -9.06 8.54
N TRP A 194 8.58 -7.82 8.03
CA TRP A 194 8.30 -7.56 6.63
C TRP A 194 9.37 -8.13 5.71
N ASP A 195 10.66 -7.98 6.05
CA ASP A 195 11.74 -8.54 5.21
C ASP A 195 11.67 -10.05 5.14
N THR A 196 11.47 -10.71 6.28
CA THR A 196 11.28 -12.17 6.33
C THR A 196 10.06 -12.60 5.51
N PHE A 197 8.94 -11.88 5.61
CA PHE A 197 7.76 -12.17 4.82
C PHE A 197 8.00 -11.99 3.30
N MET A 198 8.63 -10.88 2.91
CA MET A 198 8.90 -10.55 1.52
C MET A 198 9.90 -11.52 0.88
N SER A 199 10.92 -11.96 1.62
CA SER A 199 11.90 -12.94 1.14
C SER A 199 11.29 -14.34 0.98
N LEU A 200 10.35 -14.71 1.86
CA LEU A 200 9.64 -15.98 1.81
C LEU A 200 8.46 -15.99 0.84
N TYR A 201 8.08 -14.84 0.27
CA TYR A 201 6.84 -14.67 -0.48
C TYR A 201 6.62 -15.75 -1.55
N SER A 202 7.60 -15.97 -2.43
CA SER A 202 7.47 -16.97 -3.51
C SER A 202 7.26 -18.38 -2.97
N LYS A 203 7.90 -18.75 -1.85
CA LYS A 203 7.73 -20.07 -1.22
C LYS A 203 6.40 -20.19 -0.50
N LEU A 204 5.99 -19.12 0.18
CA LEU A 204 4.74 -19.06 0.93
C LEU A 204 3.53 -19.27 0.01
N PHE A 205 3.55 -18.66 -1.17
CA PHE A 205 2.47 -18.76 -2.15
C PHE A 205 2.73 -19.80 -3.26
N ALA A 206 3.82 -20.57 -3.18
CA ALA A 206 4.10 -21.63 -4.15
C ALA A 206 2.93 -22.63 -4.22
N GLY A 207 2.44 -22.88 -5.44
CA GLY A 207 1.33 -23.79 -5.72
C GLY A 207 -0.06 -23.23 -5.43
N ILE A 208 -0.17 -21.97 -5.02
CA ILE A 208 -1.46 -21.30 -4.79
C ILE A 208 -1.78 -20.47 -6.03
N ASP A 209 -2.99 -20.64 -6.59
CA ASP A 209 -3.45 -19.78 -7.68
C ASP A 209 -3.63 -18.35 -7.14
N ARG A 210 -3.28 -17.36 -7.96
CA ARG A 210 -3.41 -15.95 -7.58
C ARG A 210 -4.85 -15.59 -7.17
N LYS A 211 -5.86 -16.18 -7.82
CA LYS A 211 -7.26 -15.92 -7.43
C LYS A 211 -7.53 -16.32 -5.98
N ASP A 212 -6.87 -17.37 -5.51
CA ASP A 212 -7.01 -17.89 -4.14
C ASP A 212 -6.27 -17.01 -3.12
N HIS A 213 -5.28 -16.22 -3.57
CA HIS A 213 -4.65 -15.19 -2.73
C HIS A 213 -5.62 -14.10 -2.30
N TRP A 214 -6.74 -13.96 -3.02
CA TRP A 214 -7.78 -12.95 -2.82
C TRP A 214 -9.13 -13.59 -2.49
N SER A 215 -9.20 -14.90 -2.27
CA SER A 215 -10.45 -15.62 -2.05
C SER A 215 -11.17 -15.15 -0.78
N THR A 216 -12.47 -14.90 -0.89
CA THR A 216 -13.34 -14.60 0.25
C THR A 216 -13.56 -15.82 1.16
N THR A 217 -13.28 -17.03 0.68
CA THR A 217 -13.40 -18.27 1.47
C THR A 217 -12.28 -18.42 2.51
N HIS A 218 -11.11 -17.85 2.24
CA HIS A 218 -9.92 -18.03 3.06
C HIS A 218 -9.49 -16.77 3.81
N LEU A 219 -10.05 -15.61 3.47
CA LEU A 219 -9.61 -14.30 3.98
C LEU A 219 -10.74 -13.61 4.73
N ASN A 220 -10.39 -12.89 5.80
CA ASN A 220 -11.37 -12.04 6.48
C ASN A 220 -11.90 -10.96 5.53
N GLY A 221 -13.23 -10.80 5.47
CA GLY A 221 -13.86 -10.01 4.42
C GLY A 221 -14.83 -8.91 4.78
N HIS A 222 -15.16 -8.71 6.05
CA HIS A 222 -16.23 -7.80 6.44
C HIS A 222 -15.71 -6.62 7.28
N GLY A 223 -16.08 -5.40 6.87
CA GLY A 223 -15.87 -4.15 7.61
C GLY A 223 -14.41 -3.84 7.97
N HIS A 224 -14.20 -3.41 9.21
CA HIS A 224 -12.89 -3.03 9.77
C HIS A 224 -11.92 -4.21 10.00
N SER A 225 -12.36 -5.44 9.72
CA SER A 225 -11.58 -6.67 9.94
C SER A 225 -10.94 -7.20 8.67
N THR A 226 -10.66 -6.35 7.68
CA THR A 226 -10.11 -6.79 6.39
C THR A 226 -8.75 -7.48 6.57
N GLU A 227 -8.50 -8.52 5.78
CA GLU A 227 -7.22 -9.22 5.76
C GLU A 227 -6.06 -8.28 5.42
N GLY A 228 -4.93 -8.40 6.13
CA GLY A 228 -3.78 -7.51 5.99
C GLY A 228 -2.56 -8.07 6.70
N ILE A 229 -1.40 -7.43 6.52
CA ILE A 229 -0.10 -7.98 6.97
C ILE A 229 -0.09 -8.30 8.47
N ARG A 230 -0.71 -7.45 9.29
CA ARG A 230 -0.81 -7.65 10.74
C ARG A 230 -1.43 -8.99 11.11
N ARG A 231 -2.53 -9.36 10.46
CA ARG A 231 -3.25 -10.61 10.74
C ARG A 231 -2.42 -11.85 10.43
N LEU A 232 -1.63 -11.82 9.36
CA LEU A 232 -0.69 -12.90 9.09
C LEU A 232 0.43 -12.95 10.14
N MET A 233 0.91 -11.79 10.60
CA MET A 233 2.04 -11.70 11.53
C MET A 233 1.71 -12.02 12.99
N ASP A 234 0.46 -11.80 13.41
CA ASP A 234 -0.04 -12.12 14.75
C ASP A 234 -0.87 -13.41 14.82
N GLY A 235 -1.09 -14.07 13.68
CA GLY A 235 -1.86 -15.29 13.62
C GLY A 235 -3.36 -15.09 13.78
N SER A 236 -3.90 -13.88 13.58
CA SER A 236 -5.35 -13.63 13.51
C SER A 236 -5.93 -13.71 12.10
N THR A 237 -5.13 -14.14 11.12
CA THR A 237 -5.58 -14.39 9.74
C THR A 237 -6.59 -15.54 9.68
N ALA A 238 -7.59 -15.41 8.80
CA ALA A 238 -8.52 -16.50 8.52
C ALA A 238 -7.86 -17.63 7.73
N TYR A 239 -6.77 -17.34 7.01
CA TYR A 239 -6.08 -18.31 6.17
C TYR A 239 -5.08 -19.15 7.00
N ARG A 240 -5.61 -20.05 7.83
CA ARG A 240 -4.82 -20.85 8.77
C ARG A 240 -3.70 -21.67 8.12
N ALA A 241 -4.00 -22.38 7.04
CA ALA A 241 -2.99 -23.15 6.31
C ALA A 241 -1.81 -22.29 5.80
N LEU A 242 -2.08 -21.05 5.37
CA LEU A 242 -1.03 -20.12 4.95
C LEU A 242 -0.19 -19.65 6.14
N TYR A 243 -0.82 -19.38 7.29
CA TYR A 243 -0.12 -19.02 8.52
C TYR A 243 0.79 -20.14 9.03
N ASP A 244 0.31 -21.38 9.03
CA ASP A 244 1.10 -22.54 9.46
C ASP A 244 2.31 -22.73 8.53
N LYS A 245 2.11 -22.56 7.22
CA LYS A 245 3.20 -22.57 6.23
C LYS A 245 4.19 -21.44 6.49
N TYR A 246 3.74 -20.23 6.82
CA TYR A 246 4.59 -19.11 7.20
C TYR A 246 5.44 -19.44 8.43
N LEU A 247 4.83 -19.93 9.52
CA LEU A 247 5.55 -20.34 10.72
C LEU A 247 6.62 -21.41 10.43
N LYS A 248 6.28 -22.43 9.64
CA LYS A 248 7.23 -23.46 9.24
C LYS A 248 8.43 -22.87 8.49
N LEU A 249 8.19 -21.99 7.52
CA LEU A 249 9.25 -21.36 6.73
C LEU A 249 10.14 -20.45 7.58
N THR A 250 9.57 -19.69 8.52
CA THR A 250 10.35 -18.80 9.40
C THR A 250 11.26 -19.57 10.36
N LYS A 251 10.81 -20.72 10.90
CA LYS A 251 11.66 -21.58 11.74
C LYS A 251 12.86 -22.10 10.95
N VAL A 252 12.64 -22.60 9.73
CA VAL A 252 13.73 -23.08 8.87
C VAL A 252 14.73 -21.95 8.56
N ASP A 253 14.25 -20.75 8.24
CA ASP A 253 15.11 -19.59 7.96
C ASP A 253 15.97 -19.20 9.18
N SER A 254 15.40 -19.24 10.39
CA SER A 254 16.15 -18.98 11.63
C SER A 254 17.25 -20.02 11.90
N CYS A 255 17.00 -21.30 11.60
CA CYS A 255 18.00 -22.35 11.75
C CYS A 255 19.15 -22.22 10.73
N LEU A 256 18.88 -21.68 9.54
CA LEU A 256 19.90 -21.46 8.51
C LEU A 256 20.77 -20.24 8.79
N LYS A 257 20.23 -19.19 9.40
CA LYS A 257 20.99 -17.96 9.75
C LYS A 257 21.91 -18.11 10.98
N ASN A 258 21.70 -19.16 11.78
CA ASN A 258 22.50 -19.47 12.96
C ASN A 258 23.58 -20.53 12.69
N LYS A 259 23.78 -20.92 11.43
CA LYS A 259 24.88 -21.78 10.95
C LYS A 259 25.86 -20.93 10.16
#